data_AF-A0A447T7E3-F1
#
_entry.id   AF-A0A447T7E3-F1
#
_cell.length_a   1.000
_cell.length_b   1.000
_cell.length_c   1.000
_cell.angle_alpha   90.00
_cell.angle_beta   90.00
_cell.angle_gamma   90.00
#
_symmetry.space_group_name_H-M   'P 1'
#
loop_
_entity.id
_entity.type
_entity.pdbx_description
1 polymer ?
#
loop_
_entity_poly.entity_id
_entity_poly.type
_entity_poly.pdbx_seq_one_letter_code
_entity_poly.pdbx_strand_id
1 'polypeptide(L)'
;MSQPVQALLFDVFGTVVDWREGVARDAAAFLRRRPAARQDAYAFADAWRALYSPAMEAVRAGRRPFTRLDQLHRENLEAALPASASIPPRRRKTSCNG
;
A
#
# COMPACT_ATOMS: atom_id res chain seq x y z
N MET A 1 17.76 -24.89 -31.17
CA MET A 1 18.36 -23.55 -31.09
C MET A 1 17.49 -22.71 -30.18
N SER A 2 18.04 -22.15 -29.10
CA SER A 2 17.28 -21.27 -28.19
C SER A 2 17.21 -19.86 -28.79
N GLN A 3 16.02 -19.27 -28.82
CA GLN A 3 15.87 -17.88 -29.25
C GLN A 3 16.46 -16.93 -28.20
N PRO A 4 17.19 -15.87 -28.62
CA PRO A 4 17.71 -14.88 -27.67
C PRO A 4 16.56 -14.10 -27.04
N VAL A 5 16.68 -13.79 -25.75
CA VAL A 5 15.72 -12.93 -25.04
C VAL A 5 15.78 -11.52 -25.63
N GLN A 6 14.64 -10.99 -26.04
CA GLN A 6 14.52 -9.67 -26.68
C GLN A 6 13.93 -8.59 -25.75
N ALA A 7 13.24 -8.98 -24.67
CA ALA A 7 12.61 -8.06 -23.75
C ALA A 7 12.63 -8.60 -22.32
N LEU A 8 12.77 -7.69 -21.35
CA LEU A 8 12.64 -7.95 -19.93
C LEU A 8 11.53 -7.04 -19.38
N LEU A 9 10.49 -7.65 -18.84
CA LEU A 9 9.37 -6.95 -18.22
C LEU A 9 9.49 -7.11 -16.71
N PHE A 10 9.29 -6.00 -15.99
CA PHE A 10 9.39 -5.97 -14.54
C PHE A 10 8.07 -5.53 -13.94
N ASP A 11 7.62 -6.28 -12.94
CA ASP A 11 6.68 -5.72 -11.97
C ASP A 11 7.34 -4.53 -11.25
N VAL A 12 6.56 -3.53 -10.84
CA VAL A 12 7.11 -2.28 -10.27
C VAL A 12 7.01 -2.26 -8.75
N PHE A 13 5.84 -2.59 -8.19
CA PHE A 13 5.57 -2.39 -6.76
C PHE A 13 6.24 -3.48 -5.90
N GLY A 14 7.31 -3.10 -5.19
CA GLY A 14 8.09 -4.01 -4.34
C GLY A 14 9.24 -4.69 -5.08
N THR A 15 9.16 -4.77 -6.41
CA THR A 15 10.23 -5.29 -7.27
C THR A 15 11.23 -4.20 -7.67
N VAL A 16 10.74 -3.01 -8.04
CA VAL A 16 11.59 -1.88 -8.46
C VAL A 16 11.55 -0.75 -7.43
N VAL A 17 10.43 -0.57 -6.73
CA VAL A 17 10.25 0.53 -5.77
C VAL A 17 9.85 0.03 -4.38
N ASP A 18 10.42 0.65 -3.34
CA ASP A 18 9.92 0.52 -1.97
C ASP A 18 8.70 1.44 -1.77
N TRP A 19 7.54 0.89 -2.10
CA TRP A 19 6.26 1.58 -1.93
C TRP A 19 5.92 1.79 -0.45
N ARG A 20 6.36 0.89 0.45
CA ARG A 20 5.94 0.89 1.85
C ARG A 20 6.55 2.08 2.58
N GLU A 21 7.85 2.28 2.41
CA GLU A 21 8.55 3.42 3.00
C GLU A 21 8.08 4.75 2.38
N GLY A 22 7.90 4.79 1.06
CA GLY A 22 7.41 5.99 0.36
C GLY A 22 6.06 6.46 0.89
N VAL A 23 5.09 5.55 1.00
CA VAL A 23 3.75 5.84 1.51
C VAL A 23 3.76 6.21 2.98
N ALA A 24 4.50 5.48 3.82
CA ALA A 24 4.60 5.77 5.25
C ALA A 24 5.22 7.16 5.50
N ARG A 25 6.25 7.54 4.74
CA ARG A 25 6.89 8.86 4.82
C ARG A 25 5.91 9.99 4.50
N ASP A 26 5.15 9.87 3.41
CA ASP A 26 4.18 10.90 3.01
C ASP A 26 2.96 10.94 3.93
N ALA A 27 2.48 9.77 4.37
CA ALA A 27 1.41 9.67 5.37
C ALA A 27 1.83 10.31 6.70
N ALA A 28 3.05 10.08 7.19
CA ALA A 28 3.55 10.70 8.41
C ALA A 28 3.58 12.24 8.32
N ALA A 29 3.95 12.79 7.16
CA ALA A 29 3.93 14.23 6.93
C ALA A 29 2.51 14.81 6.99
N PHE A 30 1.52 14.08 6.47
CA PHE A 30 0.12 14.47 6.54
C PHE A 30 -0.47 14.34 7.96
N LEU A 31 -0.23 13.20 8.61
CA LEU A 31 -0.76 12.88 9.94
C LEU A 31 -0.22 13.83 11.02
N ARG A 32 1.05 14.25 10.92
CA ARG A 32 1.65 15.27 11.81
C ARG A 32 0.89 16.60 11.81
N ARG A 33 0.22 16.96 10.70
CA ARG A 33 -0.57 18.19 10.61
C ARG A 33 -1.96 18.05 11.25
N ARG A 34 -2.34 16.86 11.69
CA ARG A 34 -3.65 16.54 12.26
C ARG A 34 -3.47 15.89 13.64
N PRO A 35 -3.35 16.68 14.72
CA PRO A 35 -3.03 16.20 16.08
C PRO A 35 -3.98 15.12 16.63
N ALA A 36 -5.22 15.08 16.15
CA ALA A 36 -6.21 14.07 16.52
C ALA A 36 -5.89 12.66 15.96
N ALA A 37 -5.00 12.55 14.97
CA ALA A 37 -4.60 11.30 14.37
C ALA A 37 -3.26 10.83 14.96
N ARG A 38 -3.30 10.19 16.14
CA ARG A 38 -2.18 9.39 16.70
C ARG A 38 -1.94 8.10 15.89
N GLN A 39 -2.06 8.17 14.57
CA GLN A 39 -2.01 7.02 13.69
C GLN A 39 -0.56 6.69 13.35
N ASP A 40 -0.20 5.42 13.48
CA ASP A 40 1.08 4.88 12.98
C ASP A 40 1.06 4.90 11.45
N ALA A 41 1.95 5.69 10.85
CA ALA A 41 2.02 5.85 9.40
C ALA A 41 2.34 4.54 8.66
N TYR A 42 3.07 3.62 9.29
CA TYR A 42 3.33 2.30 8.71
C TYR A 42 2.10 1.40 8.81
N ALA A 43 1.39 1.43 9.94
CA ALA A 43 0.14 0.70 10.08
C ALA A 43 -0.91 1.18 9.07
N PHE A 44 -0.95 2.48 8.80
CA PHE A 44 -1.77 3.07 7.75
C PHE A 44 -1.34 2.58 6.35
N ALA A 45 -0.05 2.61 6.03
CA ALA A 45 0.46 2.13 4.74
C ALA A 45 0.13 0.63 4.51
N ASP A 46 0.26 -0.18 5.55
CA ASP A 46 -0.06 -1.62 5.52
C ASP A 46 -1.58 -1.83 5.32
N ALA A 47 -2.42 -1.10 6.03
CA ALA A 47 -3.89 -1.16 5.90
C ALA A 47 -4.36 -0.72 4.51
N TRP A 48 -3.77 0.35 3.97
CA TRP A 48 -4.06 0.81 2.61
C TRP A 48 -3.67 -0.22 1.55
N ARG A 49 -2.51 -0.87 1.70
CA ARG A 49 -2.07 -1.93 0.79
C ARG A 49 -2.94 -3.17 0.87
N ALA A 50 -3.46 -3.52 2.05
CA ALA A 50 -4.35 -4.68 2.21
C ALA A 50 -5.62 -4.59 1.34
N LEU A 51 -6.09 -3.38 1.04
CA LEU A 51 -7.27 -3.14 0.19
C LEU A 51 -6.98 -3.24 -1.32
N TYR A 52 -5.70 -3.24 -1.73
CA TYR A 52 -5.32 -3.34 -3.14
C TYR A 52 -5.84 -4.63 -3.80
N SER A 53 -5.59 -5.78 -3.16
CA SER A 53 -5.95 -7.07 -3.74
C SER A 53 -7.47 -7.26 -3.88
N PRO A 54 -8.28 -7.00 -2.83
CA PRO A 54 -9.74 -7.05 -2.93
C PRO A 54 -10.33 -6.12 -4.01
N ALA A 55 -9.82 -4.88 -4.11
CA ALA A 55 -10.28 -3.91 -5.09
C ALA A 55 -9.99 -4.36 -6.53
N MET A 56 -8.77 -4.87 -6.77
CA MET A 56 -8.39 -5.45 -8.06
C MET A 56 -9.20 -6.71 -8.38
N GLU A 57 -9.53 -7.52 -7.38
CA GLU A 57 -10.30 -8.75 -7.56
C GLU A 57 -11.74 -8.49 -7.98
N ALA A 58 -12.37 -7.40 -7.51
CA ALA A 58 -13.70 -7.00 -7.99
C ALA A 58 -13.71 -6.70 -9.50
N VAL A 59 -12.63 -6.12 -10.03
CA VAL A 59 -12.49 -5.87 -11.47
C VAL A 59 -12.19 -7.18 -12.21
N ARG A 60 -11.26 -8.01 -11.71
CA ARG A 60 -10.90 -9.30 -12.32
C ARG A 60 -12.08 -10.26 -12.42
N ALA A 61 -12.92 -10.30 -11.40
CA ALA A 61 -14.11 -11.15 -11.35
C ALA A 61 -15.32 -10.57 -12.10
N GLY A 62 -15.18 -9.43 -12.79
CA GLY A 62 -16.27 -8.79 -13.54
C GLY A 62 -17.38 -8.19 -12.67
N ARG A 63 -17.21 -8.13 -11.35
CA ARG A 63 -18.16 -7.47 -10.43
C ARG A 63 -18.16 -5.94 -10.59
N ARG A 64 -17.11 -5.40 -11.22
CA ARG A 64 -16.95 -3.98 -11.56
C ARG A 64 -16.32 -3.85 -12.96
N PRO A 65 -16.68 -2.84 -13.76
CA PRO A 65 -15.97 -2.50 -14.99
C PRO A 65 -14.49 -2.21 -14.77
N PHE A 66 -13.70 -2.28 -15.86
CA PHE A 66 -12.31 -1.85 -15.84
C PHE A 66 -12.19 -0.44 -15.25
N THR A 67 -11.36 -0.31 -14.23
CA THR A 67 -11.18 0.92 -13.47
C THR A 67 -9.69 1.19 -13.35
N ARG A 68 -9.29 2.45 -13.56
CA ARG A 68 -7.88 2.85 -13.41
C ARG A 68 -7.41 2.62 -11.99
N LEU A 69 -6.17 2.16 -11.85
CA LEU A 69 -5.61 1.85 -10.55
C LEU A 69 -5.58 3.08 -9.61
N ASP A 70 -5.36 4.27 -10.15
CA ASP A 70 -5.38 5.53 -9.38
C ASP A 70 -6.73 5.77 -8.68
N GLN A 71 -7.82 5.38 -9.33
CA GLN A 71 -9.17 5.49 -8.75
C GLN A 71 -9.35 4.47 -7.63
N LEU A 72 -8.92 3.22 -7.83
CA LEU A 72 -8.94 2.21 -6.77
C LEU A 72 -8.08 2.62 -5.56
N HIS A 73 -6.92 3.22 -5.81
CA HIS A 73 -6.05 3.77 -4.76
C HIS A 73 -6.73 4.88 -3.96
N ARG A 74 -7.48 5.78 -4.62
CA ARG A 74 -8.26 6.83 -3.93
C ARG A 74 -9.36 6.24 -3.06
N GLU A 75 -10.13 5.29 -3.58
CA GLU A 75 -11.21 4.63 -2.82
C GLU A 75 -10.64 3.87 -1.62
N ASN A 76 -9.53 3.16 -1.82
CA ASN A 76 -8.81 2.48 -0.74
C ASN A 76 -8.28 3.46 0.31
N LEU A 77 -7.83 4.64 -0.11
CA LEU A 77 -7.36 5.69 0.80
C LEU A 77 -8.50 6.16 1.71
N GLU A 78 -9.67 6.44 1.13
CA GLU A 78 -10.86 6.84 1.86
C GLU A 78 -11.33 5.76 2.85
N ALA A 79 -11.25 4.49 2.46
CA ALA A 79 -11.59 3.37 3.33
C ALA A 79 -10.56 3.13 4.45
N ALA A 80 -9.26 3.39 4.21
CA ALA A 80 -8.19 3.16 5.18
C ALA A 80 -8.11 4.25 6.26
N LEU A 81 -8.48 5.50 5.95
CA LEU A 81 -8.38 6.64 6.86
C LEU A 81 -9.17 6.48 8.19
N PRO A 82 -10.41 5.95 8.21
CA PRO A 82 -11.12 5.63 9.45
C PRO A 82 -10.52 4.40 10.15
N ALA A 83 -10.13 3.38 9.40
CA ALA A 83 -9.68 2.10 9.94
C ALA A 83 -8.35 2.21 10.70
N SER A 84 -7.43 3.07 10.24
CA SER A 84 -6.12 3.31 10.86
C SER A 84 -6.18 3.99 12.23
N ALA A 85 -7.33 4.51 12.65
CA ALA A 85 -7.53 5.00 14.03
C ALA A 85 -7.60 3.87 15.07
N SER A 86 -7.85 2.63 14.65
CA SER A 86 -8.05 1.47 15.53
C SER A 86 -6.89 0.46 15.53
N ILE A 87 -5.88 0.65 14.67
CA ILE A 87 -4.79 -0.30 14.51
C ILE A 87 -3.69 0.00 15.53
N PRO A 88 -3.40 -0.90 16.49
CA PRO A 88 -2.33 -0.67 17.46
C PRO A 88 -0.97 -0.62 16.74
N PRO A 89 -0.04 0.26 17.17
CA PRO A 89 1.27 0.39 16.55
C PRO A 89 2.00 -0.96 16.58
N ARG A 90 2.47 -1.42 15.42
CA ARG A 90 3.17 -2.69 15.32
C ARG A 90 4.58 -2.48 15.89
N ARG A 91 4.92 -3.12 17.00
CA ARG A 91 6.27 -3.05 17.59
C ARG A 91 7.31 -3.38 16.50
N ARG A 92 8.22 -2.45 16.21
CA ARG A 92 9.42 -2.74 15.42
C ARG A 92 10.10 -3.96 16.06
N LYS A 93 10.29 -5.05 15.31
CA LYS A 93 11.24 -6.08 15.72
C LYS A 93 12.61 -5.43 15.69
N THR A 94 13.10 -4.96 16.83
CA THR A 94 14.53 -4.75 17.02
C THR A 94 15.17 -6.11 16.85
N SER A 95 15.88 -6.29 15.74
CA SER A 95 16.76 -7.43 15.55
C SER A 95 17.72 -7.46 16.73
N CYS A 96 17.65 -8.51 17.56
CA CYS A 96 18.72 -8.85 18.46
C CYS A 96 19.92 -9.25 17.58
N ASN A 97 20.98 -8.46 17.60
CA ASN A 97 22.30 -8.99 17.24
C ASN A 97 22.80 -9.78 18.44
N GLY A 98 23.17 -11.04 18.21
CA GLY A 98 23.91 -11.88 19.13
C GLY A 98 25.39 -11.53 19.19
#